data_AF-A0A914ZCM0-F1
#
_entry.id   AF-A0A914ZCM0-F1
#
_cell.length_a   1.000
_cell.length_b   1.000
_cell.length_c   1.000
_cell.angle_alpha   90.00
_cell.angle_beta   90.00
_cell.angle_gamma   90.00
#
_symmetry.space_group_name_H-M   'P 1'
#
loop_
_entity.id
_entity.type
_entity.pdbx_description
1 polymer ?
#
loop_
_entity_poly.entity_id
_entity_poly.type
_entity_poly.pdbx_seq_one_letter_code
_entity_poly.pdbx_strand_id
1 'polypeptide(L)'
;MTNGNESKHAYNLFFGNISPYHLRPLLYENTADAPLNLHEYQYELVEKALQGENILICAPTGSGKTIAAAYITREHIFELRKNQKIAKIVFVVPSVPLVEQQTNQFKRFLGHCAKIIGRHGGSEELDFNSLISSVDIIVLTPQVLV
;
A
#
# COMPACT_ATOMS: atom_id res chain seq x y z
N MET A 1 4.71 -26.41 -13.12
CA MET A 1 5.22 -25.26 -13.89
C MET A 1 4.22 -25.00 -15.02
N THR A 2 3.12 -24.30 -14.74
CA THR A 2 2.16 -23.89 -15.78
C THR A 2 2.53 -22.49 -16.26
N ASN A 3 2.62 -22.34 -17.58
CA ASN A 3 3.13 -21.15 -18.26
C ASN A 3 2.28 -19.92 -17.93
N GLY A 4 2.89 -18.89 -17.32
CA GLY A 4 2.25 -17.60 -17.06
C GLY A 4 1.78 -16.83 -18.31
N ASN A 5 1.96 -17.38 -19.51
CA ASN A 5 1.48 -16.83 -20.77
C ASN A 5 0.02 -17.20 -21.10
N GLU A 6 -0.46 -18.38 -20.70
CA GLU A 6 -1.83 -18.81 -21.01
C GLU A 6 -2.87 -18.03 -20.19
N SER A 7 -2.55 -17.73 -18.93
CA SER A 7 -3.43 -16.93 -18.07
C SER A 7 -3.58 -15.50 -18.61
N LYS A 8 -2.49 -14.86 -19.08
CA LYS A 8 -2.54 -13.51 -19.68
C LYS A 8 -3.44 -13.44 -20.93
N HIS A 9 -3.46 -14.50 -21.74
CA HIS A 9 -4.32 -14.58 -22.92
C HIS A 9 -5.80 -14.70 -22.55
N ALA A 10 -6.13 -15.52 -21.55
CA ALA A 10 -7.51 -15.64 -21.05
C ALA A 10 -8.03 -14.33 -20.43
N TYR A 11 -7.19 -13.57 -19.71
CA TYR A 11 -7.57 -12.28 -19.13
C TYR A 11 -7.95 -11.25 -20.21
N ASN A 12 -7.17 -11.13 -21.29
CA ASN A 12 -7.45 -10.20 -22.37
C ASN A 12 -8.71 -10.56 -23.18
N LEU A 13 -9.06 -11.85 -23.25
CA LEU A 13 -10.25 -12.34 -23.96
C LEU A 13 -11.57 -12.04 -23.24
N PHE A 14 -11.58 -12.00 -21.90
CA PHE A 14 -12.81 -11.78 -21.11
C PHE A 14 -12.97 -10.35 -20.57
N PHE A 15 -11.88 -9.62 -20.32
CA PHE A 15 -11.91 -8.32 -19.63
C PHE A 15 -11.25 -7.19 -20.43
N GLY A 16 -11.17 -7.30 -21.75
CA GLY A 16 -10.28 -6.54 -22.65
C GLY A 16 -10.26 -5.01 -22.56
N ASN A 17 -11.09 -4.37 -21.74
CA ASN A 17 -11.08 -2.92 -21.48
C ASN A 17 -11.02 -2.53 -19.99
N ILE A 18 -10.90 -3.49 -19.08
CA ILE A 18 -10.90 -3.24 -17.63
C ILE A 18 -9.45 -3.13 -17.16
N SER A 19 -9.09 -1.98 -16.57
CA SER A 19 -7.74 -1.79 -16.01
C SER A 19 -7.41 -2.94 -15.04
N PRO A 20 -6.23 -3.57 -15.13
CA PRO A 20 -5.89 -4.81 -14.42
C PRO A 20 -6.01 -4.67 -12.89
N TYR A 21 -5.98 -3.43 -12.38
CA TYR A 21 -6.18 -3.13 -10.97
C TYR A 21 -7.64 -3.31 -10.51
N HIS A 22 -8.64 -3.17 -11.38
CA HIS A 22 -10.04 -3.46 -11.03
C HIS A 22 -10.29 -4.96 -10.82
N LEU A 23 -9.46 -5.84 -11.39
CA LEU A 23 -9.60 -7.30 -11.27
C LEU A 23 -8.83 -7.87 -10.06
N ARG A 24 -7.82 -7.15 -9.57
CA ARG A 24 -6.95 -7.61 -8.49
C ARG A 24 -7.66 -7.93 -7.17
N PRO A 25 -8.64 -7.15 -6.68
CA PRO A 25 -9.33 -7.48 -5.43
C PRO A 25 -9.92 -8.89 -5.43
N LEU A 26 -10.41 -9.37 -6.58
CA LEU A 26 -11.04 -10.69 -6.73
C LEU A 26 -10.03 -11.86 -6.71
N LEU A 27 -8.74 -11.58 -6.89
CA LEU A 27 -7.67 -12.59 -6.95
C LEU A 27 -6.94 -12.76 -5.61
N TYR A 28 -7.15 -11.83 -4.67
CA TYR A 28 -6.43 -11.76 -3.40
C TYR A 28 -7.35 -11.80 -2.16
N GLU A 29 -8.57 -12.34 -2.29
CA GLU A 29 -9.45 -12.55 -1.12
C GLU A 29 -8.87 -13.60 -0.18
N ASN A 30 -7.97 -13.15 0.69
CA ASN A 30 -7.64 -13.82 1.93
C ASN A 30 -8.40 -13.09 3.04
N THR A 31 -9.32 -13.78 3.69
CA THR A 31 -10.42 -13.22 4.53
C THR A 31 -9.99 -12.70 5.90
N ALA A 32 -8.69 -12.47 6.13
CA ALA A 32 -8.16 -12.11 7.45
C ALA A 32 -8.22 -10.60 7.76
N ASP A 33 -8.18 -9.75 6.73
CA ASP A 33 -8.15 -8.29 6.87
C ASP A 33 -9.42 -7.63 6.33
N ALA A 34 -9.63 -6.36 6.68
CA ALA A 34 -10.77 -5.60 6.15
C ALA A 34 -10.64 -5.44 4.62
N PRO A 35 -11.75 -5.57 3.86
CA PRO A 35 -11.70 -5.47 2.41
C PRO A 35 -11.17 -4.10 2.00
N LEU A 36 -10.07 -4.09 1.25
CA LEU A 36 -9.47 -2.90 0.68
C LEU A 36 -9.88 -2.78 -0.79
N ASN A 37 -11.14 -2.39 -0.98
CA ASN A 37 -11.76 -2.16 -2.27
C ASN A 37 -11.88 -0.67 -2.55
N LEU A 38 -11.51 -0.26 -3.75
CA LEU A 38 -11.64 1.12 -4.20
C LEU A 38 -12.99 1.34 -4.86
N HIS A 39 -13.53 2.53 -4.70
CA HIS A 39 -14.58 3.02 -5.61
C HIS A 39 -13.98 3.35 -6.98
N GLU A 40 -14.81 3.38 -8.02
CA GLU A 40 -14.37 3.66 -9.41
C GLU A 40 -13.54 4.94 -9.52
N TYR A 41 -13.99 6.04 -8.92
CA TYR A 41 -13.22 7.29 -8.91
C TYR A 41 -11.87 7.16 -8.18
N GLN A 42 -11.75 6.28 -7.18
CA GLN A 42 -10.49 6.06 -6.48
C GLN A 42 -9.51 5.26 -7.34
N TYR A 43 -10.00 4.36 -8.19
CA TYR A 43 -9.16 3.68 -9.18
C TYR A 43 -8.50 4.66 -10.15
N GLU A 44 -9.27 5.63 -10.64
CA GLU A 44 -8.75 6.71 -11.47
C GLU A 44 -7.64 7.50 -10.75
N LEU A 45 -7.85 7.84 -9.46
CA LEU A 45 -6.86 8.58 -8.67
C LEU A 45 -5.54 7.83 -8.46
N VAL A 46 -5.57 6.49 -8.36
CA VAL A 46 -4.38 5.70 -8.04
C VAL A 46 -3.66 5.14 -9.27
N GLU A 47 -4.31 5.09 -10.44
CA GLU A 47 -3.78 4.42 -11.63
C GLU A 47 -2.35 4.83 -11.97
N LYS A 48 -2.09 6.14 -11.96
CA LYS A 48 -0.78 6.71 -12.25
C LYS A 48 0.29 6.32 -11.22
N ALA A 49 -0.05 6.29 -9.93
CA ALA A 49 0.87 5.79 -8.90
C ALA A 49 1.18 4.30 -9.08
N LEU A 50 0.21 3.50 -9.52
CA LEU A 50 0.40 2.07 -9.73
C LEU A 50 1.30 1.77 -10.95
N GLN A 51 1.42 2.73 -11.87
CA GLN A 51 2.39 2.72 -12.98
C GLN A 51 3.79 3.18 -12.54
N GLY A 52 3.96 3.57 -11.28
CA GLY A 52 5.23 4.07 -10.73
C GLY A 52 5.46 5.57 -10.96
N GLU A 53 4.44 6.32 -11.37
CA GLU A 53 4.54 7.78 -11.50
C GLU A 53 4.36 8.47 -10.15
N ASN A 54 5.05 9.61 -9.97
CA ASN A 54 4.82 10.50 -8.84
C ASN A 54 3.51 11.27 -9.04
N ILE A 55 2.61 11.22 -8.07
CA ILE A 55 1.28 11.83 -8.18
C ILE A 55 0.95 12.78 -7.02
N LEU A 56 0.03 13.72 -7.29
CA LEU A 56 -0.63 14.54 -6.29
C LEU A 56 -2.12 14.22 -6.29
N ILE A 57 -2.61 13.56 -5.23
CA ILE A 57 -4.04 13.28 -5.05
C ILE A 57 -4.70 14.45 -4.31
N CYS A 58 -5.45 15.27 -5.04
CA CYS A 58 -6.28 16.35 -4.48
C CYS A 58 -7.73 15.87 -4.34
N ALA A 59 -8.15 15.54 -3.11
CA ALA A 59 -9.52 15.12 -2.85
C ALA A 59 -10.02 15.59 -1.46
N PRO A 60 -11.32 15.85 -1.27
CA PRO A 60 -11.89 16.30 0.00
C PRO A 60 -11.63 15.33 1.17
N THR A 61 -11.73 15.82 2.40
CA THR A 61 -11.73 14.93 3.58
C THR A 61 -12.93 13.97 3.49
N GLY A 62 -12.72 12.71 3.88
CA GLY A 62 -13.74 11.66 3.76
C GLY A 62 -13.79 10.95 2.41
N SER A 63 -13.06 11.42 1.38
CA SER A 63 -13.00 10.77 0.06
C SER A 63 -12.19 9.46 0.01
N GLY A 64 -11.76 8.94 1.17
CA GLY A 64 -10.98 7.71 1.25
C GLY A 64 -9.52 7.82 0.76
N LYS A 65 -8.88 8.99 0.88
CA LYS A 65 -7.43 9.13 0.56
C LYS A 65 -6.54 8.09 1.26
N THR A 66 -6.84 7.74 2.51
CA THR A 66 -6.12 6.67 3.24
C THR A 66 -6.32 5.30 2.61
N ILE A 67 -7.51 4.99 2.10
CA ILE A 67 -7.81 3.73 1.39
C ILE A 67 -7.03 3.70 0.08
N ALA A 68 -7.02 4.80 -0.68
CA ALA A 68 -6.21 4.92 -1.89
C ALA A 68 -4.71 4.72 -1.61
N ALA A 69 -4.18 5.34 -0.54
CA ALA A 69 -2.79 5.16 -0.14
C ALA A 69 -2.46 3.71 0.30
N ALA A 70 -3.34 3.08 1.08
CA ALA A 70 -3.19 1.69 1.48
C ALA A 70 -3.21 0.75 0.26
N TYR A 71 -4.07 1.04 -0.73
CA TYR A 71 -4.16 0.28 -1.97
C TYR A 71 -2.85 0.37 -2.76
N ILE A 72 -2.36 1.59 -3.03
CA ILE A 72 -1.07 1.81 -3.69
C ILE A 72 0.05 1.05 -2.97
N THR A 73 0.07 1.13 -1.63
CA THR A 73 1.07 0.45 -0.79
C THR A 73 1.01 -1.07 -0.96
N ARG A 74 -0.19 -1.68 -0.94
CA ARG A 74 -0.37 -3.12 -1.14
C ARG A 74 0.16 -3.57 -2.49
N GLU A 75 -0.23 -2.87 -3.55
CA GLU A 75 0.16 -3.20 -4.91
C GLU A 75 1.68 -3.06 -5.10
N HIS A 76 2.28 -2.02 -4.52
CA HIS A 76 3.73 -1.85 -4.49
C HIS A 76 4.46 -3.03 -3.81
N ILE A 77 3.96 -3.49 -2.66
CA ILE A 77 4.53 -4.65 -1.95
C ILE A 77 4.42 -5.91 -2.80
N PHE A 78 3.26 -6.17 -3.40
CA PHE A 78 3.03 -7.36 -4.22
C PHE A 78 3.91 -7.37 -5.48
N GLU A 79 4.03 -6.24 -6.17
CA GLU A 79 4.90 -6.13 -7.34
C GLU A 79 6.37 -6.37 -7.00
N LEU A 80 6.88 -5.77 -5.92
CA LEU A 80 8.28 -5.97 -5.54
C LEU A 80 8.55 -7.42 -5.11
N ARG A 81 7.68 -8.02 -4.30
CA ARG A 81 7.85 -9.40 -3.84
C ARG A 81 7.75 -10.42 -4.97
N LYS A 82 6.87 -10.20 -5.95
CA LYS A 82 6.81 -11.00 -7.17
C LYS A 82 8.14 -11.02 -7.92
N ASN A 83 8.86 -9.90 -7.88
CA ASN A 83 10.19 -9.74 -8.45
C ASN A 83 11.33 -10.07 -7.46
N GLN A 84 11.03 -10.73 -6.33
CA GLN A 84 11.97 -11.10 -5.28
C GLN A 84 12.75 -9.91 -4.68
N LYS A 85 12.13 -8.72 -4.68
CA LYS A 85 12.68 -7.49 -4.11
C LYS A 85 12.03 -7.17 -2.76
N ILE A 86 12.77 -6.46 -1.92
CA ILE A 86 12.30 -5.96 -0.62
C ILE A 86 11.50 -4.68 -0.86
N ALA A 87 10.29 -4.61 -0.30
CA ALA A 87 9.48 -3.40 -0.30
C ALA A 87 9.80 -2.54 0.94
N LYS A 88 9.92 -1.22 0.73
CA LYS A 88 10.10 -0.24 1.79
C LYS A 88 9.21 0.97 1.53
N ILE A 89 8.38 1.30 2.51
CA ILE A 89 7.42 2.40 2.42
C ILE A 89 7.53 3.27 3.66
N VAL A 90 7.64 4.58 3.45
CA VAL A 90 7.59 5.59 4.51
C VAL A 90 6.32 6.41 4.32
N PHE A 91 5.46 6.42 5.34
CA PHE A 91 4.23 7.18 5.37
C PHE A 91 4.37 8.33 6.38
N VAL A 92 4.47 9.57 5.87
CA VAL A 92 4.74 10.75 6.70
C VAL A 92 3.45 11.42 7.13
N VAL A 93 3.33 11.75 8.42
CA VAL A 93 2.16 12.40 9.02
C VAL A 93 2.57 13.58 9.90
N PRO A 94 1.72 14.63 10.05
CA PRO A 94 2.15 15.87 10.70
C PRO A 94 2.17 15.82 12.23
N SER A 95 1.60 14.79 12.88
CA SER A 95 1.48 14.74 14.34
C SER A 95 1.51 13.32 14.90
N VAL A 96 1.87 13.19 16.17
CA VAL A 96 1.93 11.91 16.89
C VAL A 96 0.60 11.16 16.91
N PRO A 97 -0.56 11.79 17.21
CA PRO A 97 -1.85 11.09 17.16
C PRO A 97 -2.16 10.51 15.76
N LEU A 98 -1.71 11.20 14.71
CA LEU A 98 -1.85 10.70 13.34
C LEU A 98 -0.89 9.55 13.05
N VAL A 99 0.27 9.45 13.71
CA VAL A 99 1.13 8.26 13.59
C VAL A 99 0.35 7.04 14.04
N GLU A 100 -0.17 7.06 15.26
CA GLU A 100 -0.93 5.93 15.81
C GLU A 100 -2.17 5.60 14.98
N GLN A 101 -2.95 6.63 14.61
CA GLN A 101 -4.15 6.46 13.81
C GLN A 101 -3.85 5.80 12.45
N GLN A 102 -2.83 6.29 11.73
CA GLN A 102 -2.51 5.77 10.40
C GLN A 102 -1.82 4.41 10.50
N THR A 103 -0.97 4.16 11.50
CA THR A 103 -0.41 2.82 11.76
C THR A 103 -1.51 1.79 11.97
N ASN A 104 -2.55 2.11 12.74
CA ASN A 104 -3.66 1.19 12.98
C ASN A 104 -4.49 0.95 11.72
N GLN A 105 -4.74 1.98 10.91
CA GLN A 105 -5.41 1.81 9.61
C GLN A 105 -4.60 0.91 8.68
N PHE A 106 -3.30 1.14 8.56
CA PHE A 106 -2.42 0.32 7.72
C PHE A 106 -2.36 -1.13 8.23
N LYS A 107 -2.27 -1.35 9.54
CA LYS A 107 -2.33 -2.71 10.13
C LYS A 107 -3.65 -3.41 9.84
N ARG A 108 -4.77 -2.68 9.84
CA ARG A 108 -6.09 -3.22 9.53
C ARG A 108 -6.22 -3.72 8.08
N PHE A 109 -5.55 -3.06 7.13
CA PHE A 109 -5.66 -3.37 5.70
C PHE A 109 -4.52 -4.26 5.19
N LEU A 110 -3.33 -4.14 5.79
CA LEU A 110 -2.07 -4.68 5.26
C LEU A 110 -1.31 -5.52 6.30
N GLY A 111 -1.87 -5.74 7.49
CA GLY A 111 -1.19 -6.45 8.58
C GLY A 111 -0.89 -7.90 8.24
N HIS A 112 -1.72 -8.54 7.43
CA HIS A 112 -1.47 -9.90 6.93
C HIS A 112 -0.29 -9.97 5.95
N CYS A 113 0.01 -8.88 5.23
CA CYS A 113 1.01 -8.88 4.18
C CYS A 113 2.25 -8.04 4.49
N ALA A 114 2.30 -7.25 5.55
CA ALA A 114 3.41 -6.35 5.83
C ALA A 114 3.70 -6.20 7.33
N LYS A 115 4.98 -6.03 7.67
CA LYS A 115 5.41 -5.60 9.01
C LYS A 115 5.34 -4.08 9.09
N ILE A 116 4.52 -3.57 10.01
CA ILE A 116 4.14 -2.15 10.09
C ILE A 116 4.43 -1.59 11.47
N ILE A 117 5.10 -0.45 11.52
CA ILE A 117 5.40 0.27 12.77
C ILE A 117 5.03 1.76 12.65
N GLY A 118 4.80 2.39 13.79
CA GLY A 118 4.67 3.84 13.93
C GLY A 118 5.82 4.39 14.77
N ARG A 119 6.39 5.54 14.40
CA ARG A 119 7.48 6.21 15.13
C ARG A 119 7.28 7.72 15.18
N HIS A 120 7.61 8.35 16.29
CA HIS A 120 7.56 9.79 16.46
C HIS A 120 8.74 10.29 17.29
N GLY A 121 8.98 11.61 17.29
CA GLY A 121 9.98 12.20 18.18
C GLY A 121 9.73 11.84 19.65
N GLY A 122 10.77 11.40 20.36
CA GLY A 122 10.70 11.00 21.77
C GLY A 122 10.45 9.51 22.04
N SER A 123 10.26 8.66 21.03
CA SER A 123 10.26 7.20 21.22
C SER A 123 11.69 6.68 21.40
N GLU A 124 11.91 5.73 22.33
CA GLU A 124 13.22 5.15 22.67
C GLU A 124 14.13 4.86 21.46
N GLU A 125 15.44 5.10 21.65
CA GLU A 125 16.52 4.96 20.67
C GLU A 125 16.77 3.49 20.29
N LEU A 126 15.82 2.84 19.62
CA LEU A 126 16.18 1.77 18.70
C LEU A 126 16.91 2.42 17.53
N ASP A 127 18.11 1.90 17.21
CA ASP A 127 18.86 2.26 16.02
C ASP A 127 17.93 2.26 14.81
N PHE A 128 17.76 3.44 14.22
CA PHE A 128 16.82 3.66 13.13
C PHE A 128 17.17 2.78 11.92
N ASN A 129 18.46 2.50 11.70
CA ASN A 129 18.92 1.65 10.60
C ASN A 129 18.51 0.19 10.79
N SER A 130 18.72 -0.34 11.99
CA SER A 130 18.27 -1.68 12.37
C SER A 130 16.75 -1.81 12.25
N LEU A 131 16.01 -0.78 12.68
CA LEU A 131 14.56 -0.74 12.60
C LEU A 131 14.08 -0.76 11.14
N ILE A 132 14.58 0.15 10.29
CA ILE A 132 14.22 0.23 8.87
C ILE A 132 14.44 -1.12 8.20
N SER A 133 15.54 -1.81 8.52
CA SER A 133 15.87 -3.09 7.91
C SER A 133 14.80 -4.17 8.19
N SER A 134 14.20 -4.14 9.38
CA SER A 134 13.29 -5.19 9.89
C SER A 134 11.82 -5.06 9.50
N VAL A 135 11.39 -3.92 8.94
CA VAL A 135 9.97 -3.59 8.68
C VAL A 135 9.69 -3.25 7.22
N ASP A 136 8.47 -3.47 6.72
CA ASP A 136 8.09 -3.11 5.36
C ASP A 136 7.56 -1.67 5.28
N ILE A 137 6.78 -1.24 6.28
CA ILE A 137 6.10 0.06 6.32
C ILE A 137 6.40 0.79 7.63
N ILE A 138 6.80 2.06 7.53
CA ILE A 138 7.03 2.96 8.67
C ILE A 138 6.13 4.17 8.55
N VAL A 139 5.28 4.38 9.55
CA VAL A 139 4.52 5.63 9.70
C VAL A 139 5.28 6.55 10.65
N LEU A 140 5.58 7.78 10.23
CA LEU A 140 6.39 8.69 11.06
C LEU A 140 6.06 10.17 10.92
N THR A 141 6.48 10.95 11.91
CA THR A 141 6.51 12.42 11.81
C THR A 141 7.79 12.90 11.11
N PRO A 142 7.76 14.01 10.33
CA PRO A 142 8.93 14.52 9.63
C PRO A 142 10.18 14.70 10.52
N GLN A 143 10.00 15.06 11.79
CA GLN A 143 11.09 15.26 12.76
C GLN A 143 11.94 14.01 13.01
N VAL A 144 11.46 12.81 12.66
CA VAL A 144 12.24 11.55 12.77
C VAL A 144 13.24 11.38 11.62
N LEU A 145 13.06 12.12 10.51
CA LEU A 145 13.92 12.05 9.32
C LEU A 145 15.05 13.09 9.30
N VAL A 146 15.06 14.02 10.26
CA VAL A 146 15.99 15.16 10.35
C VAL A 146 17.02 14.88 11.44
#